data_AF-A0A529HKU3-F1
#
_entry.id   AF-A0A529HKU3-F1
#
_cell.length_a   1.000
_cell.length_b   1.000
_cell.length_c   1.000
_cell.angle_alpha   90.00
_cell.angle_beta   90.00
_cell.angle_gamma   90.00
#
_symmetry.space_group_name_H-M   'P 1'
#
loop_
_entity.id
_entity.type
_entity.pdbx_description
1 polymer ?
#
loop_
_entity_poly.entity_id
_entity_poly.type
_entity_poly.pdbx_seq_one_letter_code
_entity_poly.pdbx_strand_id
1 'polypeptide(L)'
;PWVEVAAVRKIYPHTLEVRVEEREPFALWQQGNSLSVIERSGEVIAPFSGGKQALLPLIIGTGAPAKAPDFLERIKRYPELAARVKGYIRVGERRWDLKLENGITVKLPEDGEDQA
;
A
#
# COMPACT_ATOMS: atom_id res chain seq x y z
N PRO A 1 4.00 2.24 -14.78
CA PRO A 1 3.31 1.53 -15.90
C PRO A 1 2.35 0.49 -15.29
N TRP A 2 1.08 0.49 -15.70
CA TRP A 2 -0.04 -0.13 -14.94
C TRP A 2 -0.38 -1.57 -15.34
N VAL A 3 0.47 -2.25 -16.09
CA VAL A 3 0.17 -3.58 -16.67
C VAL A 3 1.07 -4.64 -16.06
N GLU A 4 0.48 -5.72 -15.53
CA GLU A 4 1.17 -6.83 -14.88
C GLU A 4 1.64 -7.88 -15.90
N VAL A 5 0.75 -8.31 -16.80
CA VAL A 5 1.02 -9.26 -17.90
C VAL A 5 0.14 -8.90 -19.09
N ALA A 6 0.72 -8.94 -20.30
CA ALA A 6 -0.03 -8.86 -21.55
C ALA A 6 0.23 -10.12 -22.39
N ALA A 7 -0.78 -10.96 -22.57
CA ALA A 7 -0.73 -12.12 -23.47
C ALA A 7 -1.55 -11.81 -24.73
N VAL A 8 -0.91 -11.82 -25.90
CA VAL A 8 -1.58 -11.62 -27.19
C VAL A 8 -1.75 -12.97 -27.87
N ARG A 9 -2.98 -13.43 -28.06
CA ARG A 9 -3.27 -14.64 -28.86
C ARG A 9 -4.17 -14.27 -30.04
N LYS A 10 -3.72 -14.64 -31.24
CA LYS A 10 -4.45 -14.41 -32.49
C LYS A 10 -5.41 -15.56 -32.76
N ILE A 11 -6.72 -15.29 -32.83
CA ILE A 11 -7.73 -16.23 -33.31
C ILE A 11 -8.22 -15.71 -34.67
N TYR A 12 -8.08 -16.53 -35.72
CA TYR A 12 -8.48 -16.17 -37.08
C TYR A 12 -10.02 -16.15 -37.25
N PRO A 13 -10.57 -15.39 -38.22
CA PRO A 13 -9.86 -14.53 -39.17
C PRO A 13 -9.66 -13.08 -38.70
N HIS A 14 -10.42 -12.57 -37.72
CA HIS A 14 -10.43 -11.12 -37.40
C HIS A 14 -10.56 -10.75 -35.90
N THR A 15 -10.08 -11.57 -34.96
CA THR A 15 -10.20 -11.22 -33.53
C THR A 15 -8.85 -11.30 -32.81
N LEU A 16 -8.41 -10.12 -32.33
CA LEU A 16 -7.27 -9.98 -31.42
C LEU A 16 -7.83 -9.98 -30.00
N GLU A 17 -7.60 -11.05 -29.23
CA GLU A 17 -7.94 -11.05 -27.80
C GLU A 17 -6.71 -10.55 -27.03
N VAL A 18 -6.83 -9.38 -26.42
CA VAL A 18 -5.83 -8.81 -25.51
C VAL A 18 -6.37 -8.97 -24.10
N ARG A 19 -5.72 -9.83 -23.31
CA ARG A 19 -5.95 -9.86 -21.86
C ARG A 19 -4.94 -8.91 -21.21
N VAL A 20 -5.47 -7.90 -20.53
CA VAL A 20 -4.71 -7.00 -19.68
C VAL A 20 -5.02 -7.39 -18.24
N GLU A 21 -4.01 -7.84 -17.51
CA GLU A 21 -4.11 -7.95 -16.05
C GLU A 21 -3.57 -6.62 -15.47
N GLU A 22 -4.49 -5.81 -14.96
CA GLU A 22 -4.16 -4.55 -14.29
C GLU A 22 -3.69 -4.84 -12.87
N ARG A 23 -2.55 -4.25 -12.47
CA ARG A 23 -2.01 -4.38 -11.11
C ARG A 23 -2.98 -3.76 -10.11
N GLU A 24 -3.34 -4.50 -9.06
CA GLU A 24 -4.26 -4.01 -8.02
C GLU A 24 -3.57 -3.02 -7.05
N PRO A 25 -4.04 -1.77 -6.95
CA PRO A 25 -3.51 -0.81 -5.99
C PRO A 25 -3.76 -1.25 -4.55
N PHE A 26 -2.69 -1.29 -3.75
CA PHE A 26 -2.75 -1.72 -2.36
C PHE A 26 -2.61 -0.54 -1.39
N ALA A 27 -1.64 0.35 -1.62
CA ALA A 27 -1.33 1.44 -0.71
C ALA A 27 -0.60 2.60 -1.42
N LEU A 28 -0.56 3.76 -0.76
CA LEU A 28 0.35 4.84 -1.12
C LEU A 28 1.63 4.71 -0.31
N TRP A 29 2.77 4.79 -0.96
CA TRP A 29 4.07 4.78 -0.31
C TRP A 29 4.76 6.13 -0.47
N GLN A 30 5.08 6.74 0.67
CA GLN A 30 5.87 7.95 0.75
C GLN A 30 7.31 7.65 1.18
N GLN A 31 8.25 8.07 0.35
CA GLN A 31 9.68 8.06 0.67
C GLN A 31 10.24 9.47 0.43
N GLY A 32 10.60 10.17 1.51
CA GLY A 32 10.96 11.58 1.43
C GLY A 32 9.83 12.43 0.84
N ASN A 33 10.09 13.05 -0.31
CA ASN A 33 9.13 13.87 -1.05
C ASN A 33 8.38 13.11 -2.16
N SER A 34 8.74 11.86 -2.43
CA SER A 34 8.11 11.04 -3.47
C SER A 34 6.92 10.27 -2.90
N LEU A 35 5.82 10.24 -3.65
CA LEU A 35 4.60 9.51 -3.32
C LEU A 35 4.23 8.61 -4.50
N SER A 36 4.10 7.31 -4.25
CA SER A 36 3.84 6.31 -5.28
C SER A 36 2.72 5.37 -4.87
N VAL A 37 1.99 4.84 -5.84
CA VAL A 37 1.04 3.75 -5.65
C VAL A 37 1.81 2.44 -5.73
N ILE A 38 1.64 1.59 -4.72
CA ILE A 38 2.24 0.26 -4.66
C ILE A 38 1.16 -0.82 -4.68
N GLU A 39 1.52 -1.99 -5.18
CA GLU A 39 0.73 -3.20 -5.05
C GLU A 39 1.07 -3.96 -3.75
N ARG A 40 0.35 -5.05 -3.47
CA ARG A 40 0.51 -5.82 -2.23
C ARG A 40 1.90 -6.44 -2.07
N SER A 41 2.60 -6.76 -3.15
CA SER A 41 3.99 -7.27 -3.10
C SER A 41 4.99 -6.24 -2.57
N GLY A 42 4.61 -4.95 -2.60
CA GLY A 42 5.49 -3.82 -2.35
C GLY A 42 6.11 -3.22 -3.62
N GLU A 43 5.85 -3.78 -4.80
CA GLU A 43 6.28 -3.19 -6.06
C GLU A 43 5.54 -1.88 -6.35
N VAL A 44 6.27 -0.94 -6.98
CA VAL A 44 5.72 0.36 -7.38
C VAL A 44 4.99 0.22 -8.71
N ILE A 45 3.70 0.55 -8.71
CA ILE A 45 2.87 0.58 -9.94
C ILE A 45 3.16 1.87 -10.72
N ALA A 46 3.06 3.02 -10.04
CA ALA A 46 3.23 4.35 -10.63
C ALA A 46 3.38 5.45 -9.57
N PRO A 47 3.92 6.63 -9.92
CA PRO A 47 3.80 7.83 -9.11
C PRO A 47 2.33 8.17 -8.83
N PHE A 48 2.04 8.66 -7.63
CA PHE A 48 0.69 9.09 -7.26
C PHE A 48 0.33 10.41 -7.94
N SER A 49 -0.81 10.44 -8.62
CA SER A 49 -1.32 11.61 -9.35
C SER A 49 -2.70 12.10 -8.86
N GLY A 50 -3.21 11.56 -7.75
CA GLY A 50 -4.54 11.90 -7.22
C GLY A 50 -5.64 10.95 -7.68
N GLY A 51 -6.90 11.30 -7.39
CA GLY A 51 -8.09 10.53 -7.79
C GLY A 51 -8.51 9.46 -6.78
N LYS A 52 -9.00 8.33 -7.28
CA LYS A 52 -9.57 7.24 -6.44
C LYS A 52 -8.54 6.61 -5.51
N GLN A 53 -7.26 6.66 -5.87
CA GLN A 53 -6.13 6.13 -5.12
C GLN A 53 -5.87 6.94 -3.84
N ALA A 54 -6.43 8.14 -3.69
CA ALA A 54 -6.30 8.95 -2.48
C ALA A 54 -6.95 8.30 -1.24
N LEU A 55 -7.83 7.31 -1.44
CA LEU A 55 -8.47 6.55 -0.37
C LEU A 55 -7.62 5.37 0.12
N LEU A 56 -6.50 5.07 -0.55
CA LEU A 56 -5.61 3.99 -0.17
C LEU A 56 -4.85 4.36 1.12
N PRO A 57 -4.52 3.36 1.96
CA PRO A 57 -3.74 3.59 3.16
C PRO A 57 -2.37 4.19 2.81
N LEU A 58 -1.96 5.22 3.55
CA LEU A 58 -0.66 5.86 3.39
C LEU A 58 0.39 5.18 4.27
N ILE A 59 1.46 4.71 3.64
CA ILE A 59 2.61 4.07 4.27
C ILE A 59 3.82 4.97 4.06
N ILE A 60 4.64 5.16 5.10
CA ILE A 60 5.77 6.09 5.09
C ILE A 60 7.03 5.39 5.57
N GLY A 61 8.14 5.63 4.87
CA GLY A 61 9.48 5.20 5.31
C GLY A 61 10.08 4.09 4.45
N THR A 62 11.40 3.92 4.59
CA THR A 62 12.17 2.89 3.87
C THR A 62 11.81 1.49 4.38
N GLY A 63 11.76 0.51 3.47
CA GLY A 63 11.41 -0.88 3.78
C GLY A 63 9.95 -1.09 4.18
N ALA A 64 9.13 -0.03 4.21
CA ALA A 64 7.74 -0.10 4.60
C ALA A 64 6.86 -0.92 3.63
N PRO A 65 7.01 -0.82 2.28
CA PRO A 65 6.20 -1.60 1.33
C PRO A 65 6.27 -3.11 1.57
N ALA A 66 7.47 -3.64 1.83
CA ALA A 66 7.69 -5.08 2.02
C ALA A 66 7.06 -5.64 3.30
N LYS A 67 6.72 -4.78 4.28
CA LYS A 67 6.21 -5.19 5.59
C LYS A 67 4.78 -4.72 5.85
N ALA A 68 4.27 -3.84 5.00
CA ALA A 68 2.93 -3.30 5.13
C ALA A 68 1.80 -4.34 4.96
N PRO A 69 1.89 -5.35 4.08
CA PRO A 69 0.84 -6.37 3.95
C PRO A 69 0.53 -7.06 5.29
N ASP A 70 1.55 -7.65 5.92
CA ASP A 70 1.41 -8.35 7.20
C ASP A 70 0.91 -7.40 8.29
N PHE A 71 1.46 -6.19 8.35
CA PHE A 71 1.11 -5.22 9.38
C PHE A 71 -0.33 -4.70 9.22
N LEU A 72 -0.74 -4.33 8.01
CA LEU A 72 -2.09 -3.85 7.74
C LEU A 72 -3.13 -4.96 7.97
N GLU A 73 -2.79 -6.23 7.75
CA GLU A 73 -3.65 -7.36 8.12
C GLU A 73 -3.86 -7.47 9.64
N ARG A 74 -2.82 -7.20 10.45
CA ARG A 74 -2.98 -7.13 11.91
C ARG A 74 -3.87 -5.96 12.33
N ILE A 75 -3.64 -4.77 11.75
CA ILE A 75 -4.43 -3.57 12.04
C ILE A 75 -5.90 -3.73 11.65
N LYS A 76 -6.22 -4.50 10.61
CA LYS A 76 -7.61 -4.81 10.23
C LYS A 76 -8.40 -5.52 11.34
N ARG A 77 -7.73 -6.16 12.32
CA ARG A 77 -8.38 -6.73 13.51
C ARG A 77 -8.93 -5.67 14.46
N TYR A 78 -8.49 -4.42 14.31
CA TYR A 78 -8.90 -3.26 15.10
C TYR A 78 -9.53 -2.18 14.20
N PRO A 79 -10.74 -2.41 13.67
CA PRO A 79 -11.34 -1.54 12.65
C PRO A 79 -11.58 -0.10 13.14
N GLU A 80 -11.91 0.10 14.41
CA GLU A 80 -12.08 1.44 14.99
C GLU A 80 -10.79 2.25 15.00
N LEU A 81 -9.66 1.59 15.25
CA LEU A 81 -8.34 2.21 15.18
C LEU A 81 -7.98 2.50 13.72
N ALA A 82 -8.11 1.49 12.85
CA ALA A 82 -7.77 1.61 11.44
C ALA A 82 -8.53 2.76 10.74
N ALA A 83 -9.80 2.97 11.10
CA ALA A 83 -10.62 4.07 10.58
C ALA A 83 -10.14 5.47 10.97
N ARG A 84 -9.32 5.60 12.02
CA ARG A 84 -8.78 6.87 12.52
C ARG A 84 -7.33 7.11 12.11
N VAL A 85 -6.69 6.14 11.44
CA VAL A 85 -5.30 6.24 11.02
C VAL A 85 -5.21 6.94 9.68
N LYS A 86 -4.51 8.07 9.67
CA LYS A 86 -4.17 8.83 8.47
C LYS A 86 -2.91 8.30 7.77
N GLY A 87 -2.02 7.63 8.50
CA GLY A 87 -0.85 7.00 7.90
C GLY A 87 -0.06 6.10 8.85
N TYR A 88 0.71 5.21 8.25
CA TYR A 88 1.50 4.16 8.88
C TYR A 88 2.98 4.43 8.63
N ILE A 89 3.75 4.73 9.67
CA ILE A 89 5.14 5.15 9.55
C ILE A 89 6.06 4.04 10.03
N ARG A 90 6.90 3.51 9.15
CA ARG A 90 7.95 2.58 9.54
C ARG A 90 9.20 3.34 9.95
N VAL A 91 9.63 3.20 11.20
CA VAL A 91 10.77 3.92 11.76
C VAL A 91 11.96 2.97 11.92
N GLY A 92 13.09 3.34 11.32
CA GLY A 92 14.35 2.58 11.41
C GLY A 92 14.25 1.13 10.94
N GLU A 93 13.32 0.87 10.02
CA GLU A 93 12.98 -0.47 9.49
C GLU A 93 12.54 -1.50 10.54
N ARG A 94 12.26 -1.08 11.77
CA ARG A 94 11.97 -1.99 12.90
C ARG A 94 10.57 -1.82 13.49
N ARG A 95 10.14 -0.59 13.77
CA ARG A 95 8.86 -0.32 14.44
C ARG A 95 7.87 0.41 13.54
N TRP A 96 6.60 0.33 13.90
CA TRP A 96 5.52 1.10 13.29
C TRP A 96 4.99 2.17 14.24
N ASP A 97 4.86 3.39 13.74
CA ASP A 97 4.15 4.49 14.39
C ASP A 97 2.87 4.76 13.58
N LEU A 98 1.72 4.86 14.26
CA LEU A 98 0.43 5.18 13.65
C LEU A 98 0.17 6.68 13.79
N LYS A 99 -0.03 7.37 12.67
CA LYS A 99 -0.44 8.77 12.67
C LYS A 99 -1.95 8.86 12.56
N LEU A 100 -2.60 9.35 13.60
CA LEU A 100 -4.05 9.52 13.64
C LEU A 100 -4.49 10.83 12.98
N GLU A 101 -5.76 10.89 12.58
CA GLU A 101 -6.38 12.07 11.96
C GLU A 101 -6.35 13.31 12.87
N ASN A 102 -6.44 13.11 14.18
CA ASN A 102 -6.36 14.17 15.19
C ASN A 102 -4.94 14.70 15.46
N GLY A 103 -3.94 14.22 14.71
CA GLY A 103 -2.54 14.63 14.83
C GLY A 103 -1.73 13.87 15.89
N ILE A 104 -2.36 13.00 16.68
CA ILE A 104 -1.68 12.14 17.66
C ILE A 104 -0.90 11.06 16.91
N THR A 105 0.31 10.75 17.39
CA THR A 105 1.11 9.63 16.90
C THR A 105 1.17 8.56 17.98
N VAL A 106 0.60 7.39 17.69
CA VAL A 106 0.68 6.21 18.56
C VAL A 106 1.93 5.43 18.17
N LYS A 107 2.82 5.19 19.12
CA LYS A 107 4.04 4.42 18.90
C LYS A 107 3.78 2.98 19.29
N LEU A 108 3.89 2.06 18.34
CA LEU A 108 3.76 0.64 18.66
C LEU A 108 5.12 0.10 19.15
N PRO A 109 5.10 -0.86 20.09
CA PRO A 109 6.31 -1.56 20.51
C PRO A 109 6.92 -2.35 19.34
N GLU A 110 8.23 -2.61 19.42
CA GLU A 110 8.97 -3.40 18.41
C GLU A 110 8.55 -4.88 18.42
N ASP A 111 8.17 -5.40 19.59
CA ASP A 111 7.63 -6.73 19.81
C ASP A 111 6.22 -6.63 20.41
N GLY A 112 5.30 -7.50 19.97
CA GLY A 112 3.96 -7.59 20.55
C GLY A 112 3.03 -6.44 20.18
N GLU A 113 2.99 -6.06 18.90
CA GLU A 113 2.04 -5.07 18.35
C GLU A 113 0.56 -5.38 18.70
N ASP A 114 0.25 -6.64 19.04
CA ASP A 114 -1.07 -7.12 19.44
C ASP A 114 -1.42 -6.91 20.93
N GLN A 115 -0.48 -6.43 21.77
CA GLN A 115 -0.67 -6.27 23.23
C GLN A 115 -0.85 -4.82 23.72
N ALA A 116 -0.89 -3.84 22.82
CA ALA A 116 -1.02 -2.42 23.16
C ALA A 116 -2.47 -1.92 23.14
#